data_AF-A0A7C5T1V3-F1
#
_entry.id   AF-A0A7C5T1V3-F1
#
_cell.length_a   1.000
_cell.length_b   1.000
_cell.length_c   1.000
_cell.angle_alpha   90.00
_cell.angle_beta   90.00
_cell.angle_gamma   90.00
#
_symmetry.space_group_name_H-M   'P 1'
#
loop_
_entity.id
_entity.type
_entity.pdbx_description
1 polymer ?
#
loop_
_entity_poly.entity_id
_entity_poly.type
_entity_poly.pdbx_seq_one_letter_code
_entity_poly.pdbx_strand_id
1 'polypeptide(L)'
;MAKFIVLLLSFFFFSFGMDPVKVMYLTYPLKERDFKKAVDDVKKGMEEKGIKVIRVLTISDAIRARGSADFPNYYVIFGCEMPEMKSILLKAPALSNV
;
A
#
# COMPACT_ATOMS: atom_id res chain seq x y z
N MET A 1 3.24 25.51 32.57
CA MET A 1 2.87 25.67 31.15
C MET A 1 3.96 25.24 30.18
N ALA A 2 5.21 25.68 30.34
CA ALA A 2 6.31 25.31 29.43
C ALA A 2 6.52 23.79 29.26
N LYS A 3 6.41 23.00 30.34
CA LYS A 3 6.53 21.53 30.27
C LYS A 3 5.46 20.85 29.40
N PHE A 4 4.24 21.40 29.35
CA PHE A 4 3.15 20.86 28.53
C PHE A 4 3.33 21.21 27.05
N ILE A 5 3.84 22.41 26.77
CA ILE A 5 4.16 22.87 25.41
C ILE A 5 5.31 22.06 24.80
N VAL A 6 6.34 21.75 25.60
CA VAL A 6 7.47 20.90 25.16
C VAL A 6 7.00 19.48 24.87
N LEU A 7 6.06 18.95 25.66
CA LEU A 7 5.51 17.60 25.47
C LEU A 7 4.61 17.53 24.21
N LEU A 8 3.83 18.60 23.95
CA LEU A 8 3.02 18.73 22.74
C LEU A 8 3.89 18.88 21.47
N LEU A 9 4.94 19.71 21.54
CA LEU A 9 5.88 19.91 20.43
C LEU A 9 6.66 18.63 20.12
N SER A 10 7.15 17.93 21.14
CA SER A 10 7.85 16.66 20.94
C SER A 10 6.94 15.60 20.32
N PHE A 11 5.67 15.51 20.72
CA PHE A 11 4.71 14.62 20.08
C PHE A 11 4.49 14.97 18.59
N PHE A 12 4.39 16.27 18.28
CA PHE A 12 4.22 16.76 16.91
C PHE A 12 5.41 16.41 16.00
N PHE A 13 6.65 16.57 16.50
CA PHE A 13 7.85 16.19 15.75
C PHE A 13 7.98 14.67 15.54
N PHE A 14 7.52 13.85 16.49
CA PHE A 14 7.50 12.39 16.32
C PHE A 14 6.46 11.91 15.30
N SER A 15 5.31 12.59 15.17
CA SER A 15 4.30 12.24 14.15
C SER A 15 4.73 12.55 12.72
N PHE A 16 5.67 13.49 12.52
CA PHE A 16 6.19 13.85 11.18
C PHE A 16 7.30 12.93 10.66
N GLY A 17 7.74 11.93 11.44
CA GLY A 17 8.77 10.96 11.01
C GLY A 17 8.25 9.79 10.19
N MET A 18 6.93 9.59 10.10
CA MET A 18 6.33 8.56 9.26
C MET A 18 6.27 9.06 7.82
N ASP A 19 7.20 8.57 6.99
CA ASP A 19 7.18 8.78 5.55
C ASP A 19 5.84 8.31 4.98
N PRO A 20 4.95 9.22 4.54
CA PRO A 20 3.61 8.87 4.10
C PRO A 20 3.66 7.94 2.87
N VAL A 21 4.74 8.01 2.08
CA VAL A 21 4.94 7.12 0.92
C VAL A 21 5.16 5.69 1.39
N LYS A 22 5.94 5.46 2.45
CA LYS A 22 6.12 4.10 3.01
C LYS A 22 4.85 3.53 3.62
N VAL A 23 3.99 4.38 4.17
CA VAL A 23 2.69 3.96 4.72
C VAL A 23 1.70 3.62 3.59
N MET A 24 1.77 4.34 2.47
CA MET A 24 0.92 4.09 1.31
C MET A 24 1.26 2.78 0.58
N TYR A 25 2.52 2.36 0.58
CA TYR A 25 2.96 1.14 -0.10
C TYR A 25 3.39 0.05 0.90
N LEU A 26 2.42 -0.77 1.32
CA LEU A 26 2.70 -1.95 2.14
C LEU A 26 3.41 -3.02 1.29
N THR A 27 4.70 -3.21 1.54
CA THR A 27 5.49 -4.27 0.90
C THR A 27 5.37 -5.53 1.74
N TYR A 28 4.80 -6.60 1.18
CA TYR A 28 4.68 -7.89 1.86
C TYR A 28 5.58 -8.94 1.19
N PRO A 29 6.63 -9.44 1.88
CA PRO A 29 7.43 -10.53 1.34
C PRO A 29 6.64 -11.83 1.42
N LEU A 30 6.30 -12.40 0.26
CA LEU A 30 5.58 -13.67 0.18
C LEU A 30 6.52 -14.83 0.54
N LYS A 31 6.03 -15.76 1.37
CA LYS A 31 6.80 -16.94 1.81
C LYS A 31 6.56 -18.16 0.92
N GLU A 32 5.51 -18.16 0.11
CA GLU A 32 5.18 -19.30 -0.75
C GLU A 32 6.12 -19.42 -1.97
N ARG A 33 6.36 -20.68 -2.40
CA ARG A 33 7.04 -20.99 -3.67
C ARG A 33 6.17 -20.69 -4.89
N ASP A 34 4.85 -20.79 -4.75
CA ASP A 34 3.89 -20.44 -5.80
C ASP A 34 3.41 -19.00 -5.59
N PHE A 35 4.08 -18.08 -6.26
CA PHE A 35 3.84 -16.64 -6.13
C PHE A 35 2.43 -16.25 -6.61
N LYS A 36 1.87 -16.96 -7.60
CA LYS A 36 0.54 -16.63 -8.13
C LYS A 36 -0.54 -16.96 -7.11
N LYS A 37 -0.46 -18.16 -6.51
CA LYS A 37 -1.36 -18.58 -5.45
C LYS A 37 -1.32 -17.65 -4.25
N ALA A 38 -0.12 -17.23 -3.85
CA ALA A 38 0.08 -16.30 -2.75
C ALA A 38 -0.59 -14.93 -2.99
N VAL A 39 -0.50 -14.41 -4.22
CA VAL A 39 -1.18 -13.16 -4.60
C VAL A 39 -2.70 -13.33 -4.59
N ASP A 40 -3.22 -14.47 -5.05
CA ASP A 40 -4.65 -14.78 -5.00
C ASP A 40 -5.17 -14.90 -3.56
N ASP A 41 -4.39 -15.52 -2.65
CA ASP A 41 -4.72 -15.62 -1.23
C ASP A 41 -4.73 -14.23 -0.55
N VAL A 42 -3.75 -13.37 -0.87
CA VAL A 42 -3.74 -11.97 -0.40
C VAL A 42 -4.95 -11.21 -0.91
N LYS A 43 -5.27 -11.33 -2.21
CA LYS A 43 -6.45 -10.70 -2.79
C LYS A 43 -7.73 -11.13 -2.06
N LYS A 44 -7.89 -12.44 -1.85
CA LYS A 44 -9.05 -12.99 -1.15
C LYS A 44 -9.13 -12.47 0.29
N GLY A 45 -8.02 -12.44 1.01
CA GLY A 45 -7.96 -11.90 2.37
C GLY A 45 -8.25 -10.39 2.45
N MET A 46 -7.96 -9.63 1.39
CA MET A 46 -8.35 -8.21 1.28
C MET A 46 -9.85 -8.06 1.02
N GLU A 47 -10.40 -8.85 0.10
CA GLU A 47 -11.83 -8.83 -0.24
C GLU A 47 -12.70 -9.27 0.95
N GLU A 48 -12.28 -10.29 1.71
CA GLU A 48 -12.93 -10.73 2.95
C GLU A 48 -12.98 -9.62 4.02
N LYS A 49 -12.00 -8.71 4.01
CA LYS A 49 -11.95 -7.55 4.91
C LYS A 49 -12.71 -6.34 4.36
N GLY A 50 -13.46 -6.50 3.27
CA GLY A 50 -14.22 -5.42 2.64
C GLY A 50 -13.37 -4.46 1.80
N ILE A 51 -12.13 -4.83 1.48
CA ILE A 51 -11.25 -4.08 0.60
C ILE A 51 -11.37 -4.67 -0.80
N LYS A 52 -12.10 -3.98 -1.69
CA LYS A 52 -12.31 -4.44 -3.06
C LYS A 52 -11.08 -4.17 -3.90
N VAL A 53 -10.48 -5.23 -4.45
CA VAL A 53 -9.30 -5.13 -5.32
C VAL A 53 -9.72 -4.89 -6.77
N ILE A 54 -9.32 -3.77 -7.38
CA ILE A 54 -9.69 -3.42 -8.76
C ILE A 54 -8.71 -4.02 -9.77
N ARG A 55 -7.40 -4.04 -9.50
CA ARG A 55 -6.38 -4.59 -10.42
C ARG A 55 -5.25 -5.30 -9.69
N VAL A 56 -4.71 -6.32 -10.34
CA VAL A 56 -3.45 -6.97 -9.96
C VAL A 56 -2.53 -6.91 -11.17
N LEU A 57 -1.36 -6.33 -11.02
CA LEU A 57 -0.37 -6.13 -12.08
C LEU A 57 0.83 -7.04 -11.86
N THR A 58 1.16 -7.86 -12.86
CA THR A 58 2.31 -8.78 -12.83
C THR A 58 3.55 -8.07 -13.40
N ILE A 59 4.07 -7.11 -12.63
CA ILE A 59 5.17 -6.24 -13.07
C ILE A 59 6.41 -7.05 -13.50
N SER A 60 6.68 -8.15 -12.82
CA SER A 60 7.78 -9.04 -13.19
C SER A 60 7.65 -9.65 -14.59
N ASP A 61 6.45 -9.97 -15.04
CA ASP A 61 6.24 -10.49 -16.40
C ASP A 61 6.49 -9.39 -17.44
N ALA A 62 5.99 -8.18 -17.17
CA ALA A 62 6.16 -7.03 -18.05
C ALA A 62 7.64 -6.62 -18.19
N ILE A 63 8.42 -6.71 -17.11
CA ILE A 63 9.86 -6.39 -17.12
C ILE A 63 10.68 -7.51 -17.76
N ARG A 64 10.35 -8.79 -17.49
CA ARG A 64 10.99 -9.93 -18.17
C ARG A 64 10.75 -9.90 -19.68
N ALA A 65 9.54 -9.57 -20.12
CA ALA A 65 9.19 -9.40 -21.53
C ALA A 65 9.96 -8.25 -22.23
N ARG A 66 10.51 -7.29 -21.46
CA ARG A 66 11.32 -6.17 -21.96
C ARG A 66 12.83 -6.45 -21.96
N GLY A 67 13.24 -7.69 -21.68
CA GLY A 67 14.63 -8.14 -21.81
C GLY A 67 15.38 -8.34 -20.50
N SER A 68 14.75 -8.12 -19.33
CA SER A 68 15.37 -8.37 -18.04
C SER A 68 14.95 -9.73 -17.48
N ALA A 69 15.50 -10.81 -18.05
CA ALA A 69 15.10 -12.19 -17.77
C ALA A 69 15.19 -12.57 -16.27
N ASP A 70 16.17 -12.04 -15.55
CA ASP A 70 16.44 -12.36 -14.14
C ASP A 70 15.66 -11.50 -13.13
N PHE A 71 14.66 -10.73 -13.60
CA PHE A 71 13.89 -9.87 -12.71
C PHE A 71 13.04 -10.70 -11.73
N PRO A 72 13.09 -10.43 -10.42
CA PRO A 72 12.40 -11.22 -9.40
C PRO A 72 10.88 -11.12 -9.53
N ASN A 73 10.17 -12.10 -8.97
CA ASN A 73 8.70 -12.06 -8.93
C ASN A 73 8.23 -10.85 -8.12
N TYR A 74 7.48 -9.96 -8.79
CA TYR A 74 7.02 -8.70 -8.21
C TYR A 74 5.65 -8.34 -8.80
N TYR A 75 4.67 -8.21 -7.92
CA TYR A 75 3.28 -7.97 -8.27
C TYR A 75 2.79 -6.77 -7.48
N VAL A 76 1.93 -5.98 -8.12
CA VAL A 76 1.32 -4.80 -7.51
C VAL A 76 -0.18 -4.99 -7.51
N ILE A 77 -0.78 -5.01 -6.33
CA ILE A 77 -2.23 -4.96 -6.16
C ILE A 77 -2.61 -3.47 -6.12
N PHE A 78 -3.39 -3.02 -7.10
CA PHE A 78 -3.69 -1.61 -7.33
C PHE A 78 -5.20 -1.35 -7.35
N GLY A 79 -5.58 -0.16 -6.87
CA GLY A 79 -6.97 0.28 -6.83
C GLY A 79 -7.77 -0.50 -5.80
N CYS A 80 -7.49 -0.30 -4.53
CA CYS A 80 -8.26 -0.88 -3.45
C CYS A 80 -9.38 0.08 -3.06
N GLU A 81 -10.64 -0.33 -3.20
CA GLU A 81 -11.79 0.46 -2.75
C GLU A 81 -12.22 0.00 -1.37
N MET A 82 -12.39 0.96 -0.45
CA MET A 82 -12.93 0.73 0.88
C MET A 82 -14.16 1.60 1.08
N PRO A 83 -15.16 1.17 1.89
CA PRO A 83 -16.39 1.94 2.12
C PRO A 83 -16.13 3.38 2.58
N GLU A 84 -15.13 3.58 3.43
CA GLU A 84 -14.77 4.87 4.00
C GLU A 84 -13.94 5.76 3.06
N MET A 85 -13.45 5.20 1.95
CA MET A 85 -12.53 5.88 1.04
C MET A 85 -13.12 7.16 0.46
N LYS A 86 -14.41 7.18 0.11
CA LYS A 86 -15.09 8.40 -0.38
C LYS A 86 -15.03 9.54 0.63
N SER A 87 -15.21 9.23 1.91
CA SER A 87 -15.17 10.24 2.97
C SER A 87 -13.76 10.78 3.23
N ILE A 88 -12.73 9.93 3.07
CA ILE A 88 -11.32 10.29 3.20
C ILE A 88 -10.89 11.16 2.01
N LEU A 89 -11.22 10.74 0.78
CA LEU A 89 -10.86 11.46 -0.44
C LEU A 89 -11.55 12.84 -0.53
N LEU A 90 -12.78 12.98 -0.03
CA LEU A 90 -13.44 14.29 0.07
C LEU A 90 -12.69 15.26 1.00
N LYS A 91 -12.05 14.74 2.05
CA LYS A 91 -11.28 15.56 3.01
C LYS A 91 -9.85 15.83 2.55
N ALA A 92 -9.29 14.94 1.74
CA ALA A 92 -7.91 15.02 1.27
C ALA A 92 -7.81 14.54 -0.20
N PRO A 93 -8.26 15.36 -1.16
CA PRO A 93 -8.33 14.97 -2.57
C PRO A 93 -6.95 14.68 -3.18
N ALA A 94 -5.89 15.32 -2.65
CA ALA A 94 -4.51 15.08 -3.07
C ALA A 94 -3.99 13.65 -2.81
N LEU A 95 -4.71 12.83 -2.02
CA LEU A 95 -4.37 11.42 -1.80
C LEU A 95 -4.80 10.51 -2.95
N SER A 96 -5.59 11.01 -3.90
CA SER A 96 -5.92 10.32 -5.15
C SER A 96 -5.47 11.16 -6.34
N ASN A 97 -4.86 10.50 -7.33
CA ASN A 97 -4.46 11.15 -8.58
C ASN A 97 -5.63 11.19 -9.60
N VAL A 98 -6.88 11.29 -9.11
CA VAL A 98 -8.11 11.34 -9.93
C VAL A 98 -8.39 12.77 -10.34
#